data_AF-A0A2D6A5M2-F1
#
_entry.id   AF-A0A2D6A5M2-F1
#
_cell.length_a   1.000
_cell.length_b   1.000
_cell.length_c   1.000
_cell.angle_alpha   90.00
_cell.angle_beta   90.00
_cell.angle_gamma   90.00
#
_symmetry.space_group_name_H-M   'P 1'
#
loop_
_entity.id
_entity.type
_entity.pdbx_description
1 polymer ?
#
loop_
_entity_poly.entity_id
_entity_poly.type
_entity_poly.pdbx_seq_one_letter_code
_entity_poly.pdbx_strand_id
1 'polypeptide(L)'
;MIDLEATTVPWIDPERRKPLCDVPWLGTSVVLSDGKVNFCCYTSAVAGNVNELTFDEIWNGPVMRNIRSELAQNRFPVECKTDSCPIFRGDTLNYLRVRMDGEESLVLCGRKELAGTELTASRTPERRVSIAIETQNSAGVRAVDLFVAIKRPNGTLYFLPEGDELPIPCAVSASIPEDNQRLVIGEWPLEEEALADEGNEVWAAFLFPESNPNVPANVLWADRVVV
;
A
#
# COMPACT_ATOMS: atom_id res chain seq x y z
N MET A 1 -6.38 8.87 -32.62
CA MET A 1 -6.10 8.66 -31.18
C MET A 1 -7.29 7.93 -30.62
N ILE A 2 -7.15 6.64 -30.35
CA ILE A 2 -8.18 5.86 -29.69
C ILE A 2 -7.83 5.96 -28.20
N ASP A 3 -8.58 6.77 -27.47
CA ASP A 3 -8.56 6.68 -26.01
C ASP A 3 -9.03 5.28 -25.65
N LEU A 4 -8.23 4.54 -24.90
CA LEU A 4 -8.72 3.31 -24.28
C LEU A 4 -9.79 3.72 -23.25
N GLU A 5 -10.94 3.03 -23.26
CA GLU A 5 -12.11 3.39 -22.45
C GLU A 5 -11.72 3.61 -20.99
N ALA A 6 -12.07 4.79 -20.47
CA ALA A 6 -11.85 5.11 -19.06
C ALA A 6 -12.62 4.10 -18.19
N THR A 7 -11.92 3.48 -17.25
CA THR A 7 -12.50 2.46 -16.36
C THR A 7 -12.53 2.99 -14.93
N THR A 8 -13.62 2.73 -14.21
CA THR A 8 -13.73 3.05 -12.78
C THR A 8 -12.63 2.32 -11.98
N VAL A 9 -11.98 3.06 -11.10
CA VAL A 9 -10.85 2.59 -10.29
C VAL A 9 -11.32 2.28 -8.87
N PRO A 10 -11.01 1.08 -8.33
CA PRO A 10 -11.22 0.79 -6.92
C PRO A 10 -10.44 1.74 -6.02
N TRP A 11 -11.11 2.23 -4.98
CA TRP A 11 -10.51 3.06 -3.94
C TRP A 11 -9.66 2.21 -3.00
N ILE A 12 -8.46 2.69 -2.68
CA ILE A 12 -7.67 2.21 -1.55
C ILE A 12 -8.27 2.84 -0.29
N ASP A 13 -9.29 2.18 0.25
CA ASP A 13 -10.02 2.69 1.41
C ASP A 13 -9.31 2.30 2.71
N PRO A 14 -8.87 3.27 3.54
CA PRO A 14 -8.19 2.99 4.81
C PRO A 14 -9.10 2.46 5.91
N GLU A 15 -10.42 2.46 5.73
CA GLU A 15 -11.35 1.71 6.58
C GLU A 15 -11.35 0.20 6.24
N ARG A 16 -10.70 -0.22 5.15
CA ARG A 16 -10.47 -1.65 4.88
C ARG A 16 -9.52 -2.26 5.91
N ARG A 17 -9.54 -3.59 5.94
CA ARG A 17 -8.64 -4.41 6.77
C ARG A 17 -7.19 -4.03 6.49
N LYS A 18 -6.42 -3.80 7.57
CA LYS A 18 -4.96 -3.66 7.59
C LYS A 18 -4.35 -4.88 8.30
N PRO A 19 -3.07 -5.22 8.08
CA PRO A 19 -2.43 -6.26 8.87
C PRO A 19 -2.25 -5.82 10.32
N LEU A 20 -2.14 -6.77 11.26
CA LEU A 20 -1.81 -6.47 12.66
C LEU A 20 -0.44 -5.79 12.84
N CYS A 21 0.50 -6.04 11.93
CA CYS A 21 1.86 -5.50 11.95
C CYS A 21 2.38 -5.41 10.51
N ASP A 22 3.03 -4.31 10.13
CA ASP A 22 3.57 -4.08 8.77
C ASP A 22 5.06 -4.46 8.61
N VAL A 23 5.75 -4.77 9.71
CA VAL A 23 7.21 -5.07 9.73
C VAL A 23 7.64 -6.07 8.65
N PRO A 24 6.93 -7.20 8.43
CA PRO A 24 7.32 -8.19 7.42
C PRO A 24 7.23 -7.73 5.96
N TRP A 25 6.56 -6.61 5.68
CA TRP A 25 6.46 -6.03 4.34
C TRP A 25 7.52 -4.95 4.10
N LEU A 26 7.95 -4.25 5.15
CA LEU A 26 8.96 -3.20 5.06
C LEU A 26 10.41 -3.71 4.92
N GLY A 27 10.62 -5.03 4.87
CA GLY A 27 11.96 -5.59 4.69
C GLY A 27 12.91 -5.38 5.87
N THR A 28 12.41 -4.96 7.04
CA THR A 28 13.25 -4.80 8.23
C THR A 28 13.62 -6.17 8.76
N SER A 29 14.91 -6.51 8.73
CA SER A 29 15.41 -7.81 9.20
C SER A 29 16.61 -7.63 10.13
N VAL A 30 16.87 -8.64 10.96
CA VAL A 30 18.07 -8.73 11.80
C VAL A 30 18.86 -9.94 11.35
N VAL A 31 20.09 -9.73 10.88
CA VAL A 31 21.02 -10.82 10.57
C VAL A 31 21.99 -11.00 11.73
N LEU A 32 21.99 -12.19 12.30
CA LEU A 32 22.87 -12.59 13.39
C LEU A 32 24.26 -12.96 12.85
N SER A 33 25.26 -12.99 13.73
CA SER A 33 26.66 -13.29 13.36
C SER A 33 26.88 -14.69 12.77
N ASP A 34 25.95 -15.61 13.00
CA ASP A 34 25.96 -16.97 12.42
C ASP A 34 25.17 -17.08 11.10
N GLY A 35 24.71 -15.95 10.57
CA GLY A 35 23.96 -15.84 9.32
C GLY A 35 22.44 -16.05 9.46
N LYS A 36 21.93 -16.41 10.64
CA LYS A 36 20.48 -16.50 10.85
C LYS A 36 19.82 -15.15 10.63
N VAL A 37 18.69 -15.17 9.93
CA VAL A 37 17.87 -13.99 9.66
C VAL A 37 16.61 -14.06 10.49
N ASN A 38 16.36 -13.03 11.29
CA ASN A 38 15.08 -12.79 11.93
C ASN A 38 14.34 -11.71 11.15
N PHE A 39 13.02 -11.83 11.04
CA PHE A 39 12.19 -10.87 10.30
C PHE A 39 11.78 -9.64 11.11
N CYS A 40 12.10 -9.61 12.40
CA CYS A 40 11.76 -8.53 13.30
C CYS A 40 12.75 -8.51 14.47
N CYS A 41 13.10 -7.32 14.95
CA CYS A 41 14.03 -7.16 16.09
C CYS A 41 13.43 -7.60 17.44
N TYR A 42 12.11 -7.77 17.52
CA TYR A 42 11.41 -8.20 18.73
C TYR A 42 11.25 -9.71 18.86
N THR A 43 11.68 -10.49 17.87
CA THR A 43 11.58 -11.95 17.87
C THR A 43 12.92 -12.62 17.67
N SER A 44 13.10 -13.77 18.30
CA SER A 44 14.22 -14.69 18.05
C SER A 44 13.88 -15.74 16.98
N ALA A 45 12.70 -15.66 16.37
CA ALA A 45 12.29 -16.58 15.32
C ALA A 45 13.13 -16.38 14.06
N VAL A 46 13.66 -17.50 13.56
CA VAL A 46 14.54 -17.55 12.39
C VAL A 46 13.69 -17.74 11.14
N ALA A 47 13.77 -16.80 10.21
CA ALA A 47 13.16 -16.86 8.88
C ALA A 47 14.00 -17.67 7.88
N GLY A 48 15.33 -17.69 8.07
CA GLY A 48 16.27 -18.41 7.22
C GLY A 48 17.73 -18.14 7.60
N ASN A 49 18.68 -18.53 6.75
CA ASN A 49 20.10 -18.29 6.96
C ASN A 49 20.77 -17.79 5.66
N VAL A 50 21.40 -16.62 5.70
CA VAL A 50 22.07 -16.03 4.51
C VAL A 50 23.29 -16.80 4.04
N ASN A 51 23.82 -17.71 4.86
CA ASN A 51 24.90 -18.61 4.45
C ASN A 51 24.39 -19.77 3.57
N GLU A 52 23.08 -19.98 3.51
CA GLU A 52 22.45 -21.12 2.82
C GLU A 52 21.51 -20.67 1.68
N LEU A 53 20.83 -19.55 1.87
CA LEU A 53 19.81 -19.02 0.96
C LEU A 53 20.07 -17.53 0.68
N THR A 54 19.65 -17.06 -0.49
CA THR A 54 19.59 -15.62 -0.77
C THR A 54 18.50 -14.94 0.08
N PHE A 55 18.62 -13.63 0.28
CA PHE A 55 17.59 -12.87 1.00
C PHE A 55 16.21 -12.99 0.34
N ASP A 56 16.16 -13.00 -0.99
CA ASP A 56 14.90 -13.17 -1.72
C ASP A 56 14.25 -14.52 -1.40
N GLU A 57 15.03 -15.61 -1.45
CA GLU A 57 14.54 -16.95 -1.09
C GLU A 57 14.08 -17.04 0.37
N ILE A 58 14.77 -16.38 1.30
CA ILE A 58 14.36 -16.31 2.70
C ILE A 58 13.05 -15.52 2.85
N TRP A 59 12.98 -14.33 2.24
CA TRP A 59 11.87 -13.41 2.41
C TRP A 59 10.60 -13.86 1.69
N ASN A 60 10.76 -14.57 0.58
CA ASN A 60 9.70 -15.22 -0.18
C ASN A 60 9.55 -16.70 0.18
N GLY A 61 10.22 -17.17 1.21
CA GLY A 61 10.13 -18.53 1.72
C GLY A 61 8.85 -18.81 2.52
N PRO A 62 8.57 -20.09 2.82
CA PRO A 62 7.32 -20.52 3.48
C PRO A 62 7.10 -19.89 4.86
N VAL A 63 8.18 -19.68 5.64
CA VAL A 63 8.10 -19.07 6.98
C VAL A 63 7.55 -17.65 6.88
N MET A 64 8.15 -16.82 6.01
CA MET A 64 7.75 -15.44 5.83
C MET A 64 6.37 -15.30 5.18
N ARG A 65 6.02 -16.19 4.25
CA ARG A 65 4.67 -16.27 3.69
C ARG A 65 3.62 -16.56 4.77
N ASN A 66 3.90 -17.53 5.64
CA ASN A 66 3.00 -17.86 6.75
C ASN A 66 2.82 -16.67 7.72
N ILE A 67 3.91 -16.02 8.11
CA ILE A 67 3.87 -14.83 8.97
C ILE A 67 3.02 -13.72 8.36
N ARG A 68 3.26 -13.37 7.09
CA ARG A 68 2.47 -12.35 6.38
C ARG A 68 1.00 -12.74 6.27
N SER A 69 0.71 -14.00 5.96
CA SER A 69 -0.66 -14.51 5.87
C SER A 69 -1.43 -14.39 7.19
N GLU A 70 -0.85 -14.83 8.31
CA GLU A 70 -1.48 -14.73 9.63
C GLU A 70 -1.74 -13.27 10.00
N LEU A 71 -0.74 -12.39 9.84
CA LEU A 71 -0.86 -10.97 10.17
C LEU A 71 -1.89 -10.24 9.31
N ALA A 72 -1.95 -10.53 8.01
CA ALA A 72 -2.96 -10.00 7.10
C ALA A 72 -4.38 -10.44 7.46
N GLN A 73 -4.52 -11.62 8.07
CA GLN A 73 -5.79 -12.16 8.56
C GLN A 73 -6.10 -11.76 10.00
N ASN A 74 -5.39 -10.76 10.54
CA ASN A 74 -5.51 -10.29 11.91
C ASN A 74 -5.32 -11.39 12.98
N ARG A 75 -4.38 -12.29 12.74
CA ARG A 75 -3.94 -13.29 13.71
C ARG A 75 -2.44 -13.15 13.99
N PHE A 76 -2.06 -13.40 15.24
CA PHE A 76 -0.65 -13.44 15.60
C PHE A 76 -0.05 -14.81 15.26
N PRO A 77 0.95 -14.90 14.38
CA PRO A 77 1.73 -16.12 14.20
C PRO A 77 2.54 -16.39 15.48
N VAL A 78 2.94 -17.65 15.69
CA VAL A 78 3.62 -18.06 16.94
C VAL A 78 4.90 -17.27 17.18
N GLU A 79 5.60 -16.91 16.10
CA GLU A 79 6.83 -16.12 16.07
C GLU A 79 6.65 -14.69 16.61
N CYS A 80 5.42 -14.16 16.57
CA CYS A 80 5.08 -12.82 17.08
C CYS A 80 4.58 -12.84 18.53
N LYS A 81 4.27 -14.01 19.11
CA LYS A 81 3.74 -14.16 20.48
C LYS A 81 4.85 -14.15 21.52
N THR A 82 5.53 -13.00 21.62
CA THR A 82 6.66 -12.78 22.53
C THR A 82 6.41 -11.56 23.40
N ASP A 83 6.81 -11.63 24.68
CA ASP A 83 6.70 -10.53 25.64
C ASP A 83 7.54 -9.29 25.26
N SER A 84 8.43 -9.44 24.27
CA SER A 84 9.20 -8.32 23.71
C SER A 84 8.44 -7.55 22.63
N CYS A 85 7.41 -8.13 22.01
CA CYS A 85 6.70 -7.50 20.89
C CYS A 85 5.65 -6.49 21.39
N PRO A 86 5.82 -5.18 21.13
CA PRO A 86 4.89 -4.16 21.62
C PRO A 86 3.50 -4.27 20.98
N ILE A 87 3.43 -4.73 19.71
CA ILE A 87 2.15 -4.97 19.03
C ILE A 87 1.37 -6.10 19.70
N PHE A 88 2.04 -7.22 20.03
CA PHE A 88 1.41 -8.37 20.68
C PHE A 88 0.96 -8.06 22.11
N ARG A 89 1.77 -7.30 22.87
CA ARG A 89 1.41 -6.84 24.22
C ARG A 89 0.25 -5.84 24.25
N GLY A 90 -0.05 -5.21 23.11
CA GLY A 90 -1.08 -4.18 23.02
C GLY A 90 -0.61 -2.79 23.46
N ASP A 91 0.70 -2.52 23.41
CA ASP A 91 1.26 -1.21 23.72
C ASP A 91 0.71 -0.17 22.72
N THR A 92 0.12 0.92 23.20
CA THR A 92 -0.46 1.96 22.33
C THR A 92 0.57 2.99 21.87
N LEU A 93 1.56 3.30 22.71
CA LEU A 93 2.60 4.28 22.45
C LEU A 93 3.91 3.61 22.01
N ASN A 94 3.93 3.08 20.79
CA ASN A 94 5.14 2.52 20.20
C ASN A 94 5.29 2.95 18.74
N TYR A 95 6.54 3.05 18.27
CA TYR A 95 6.83 3.56 16.94
C TYR A 95 6.23 2.71 15.81
N LEU A 96 6.00 1.41 16.01
CA LEU A 96 5.38 0.54 15.00
C LEU A 96 3.92 0.94 14.77
N ARG A 97 3.15 1.20 15.83
CA ARG A 97 1.76 1.70 15.69
C ARG A 97 1.72 3.08 15.06
N VAL A 98 2.55 4.01 15.53
CA VAL A 98 2.61 5.37 14.96
C VAL A 98 2.99 5.32 13.48
N ARG A 99 3.90 4.43 13.08
CA ARG A 99 4.26 4.23 11.67
C ARG A 99 3.14 3.57 10.85
N MET A 100 2.42 2.61 11.41
CA MET A 100 1.38 1.87 10.69
C MET A 100 0.12 2.70 10.48
N ASP A 101 -0.31 3.37 11.55
CA ASP A 101 -1.58 4.07 11.60
C ASP A 101 -1.40 5.57 11.31
N GLY A 102 -0.23 6.14 11.60
CA GLY A 102 -0.04 7.58 11.75
C GLY A 102 -0.18 7.99 13.22
N GLU A 103 -0.01 9.29 13.50
CA GLU A 103 -0.50 9.81 14.78
C GLU A 103 -2.02 9.70 14.78
N GLU A 104 -2.64 9.30 15.91
CA GLU A 104 -4.09 9.08 16.03
C GLU A 104 -4.93 10.30 15.57
N SER A 105 -4.33 11.50 15.54
CA SER A 105 -4.92 12.76 15.06
C SER A 105 -4.83 13.00 13.55
N LEU A 106 -4.05 12.20 12.80
CA LEU A 106 -3.71 12.45 11.39
C LEU A 106 -4.27 11.41 10.41
N VAL A 107 -5.04 10.43 10.91
CA VAL A 107 -5.75 9.46 10.05
C VAL A 107 -7.06 10.04 9.54
N LEU A 108 -6.99 11.23 8.95
CA LEU A 108 -8.10 11.81 8.21
C LEU A 108 -7.98 11.28 6.78
N CYS A 109 -8.62 10.15 6.51
CA CYS A 109 -8.85 9.80 5.13
C CYS A 109 -9.95 10.69 4.57
N GLY A 110 -9.67 11.39 3.48
CA GLY A 110 -10.66 12.18 2.75
C GLY A 110 -11.81 11.36 2.16
N ARG A 111 -11.95 10.06 2.42
CA ARG A 111 -12.98 9.21 1.81
C ARG A 111 -14.40 9.65 2.20
N LYS A 112 -14.61 10.12 3.43
CA LYS A 112 -15.93 10.62 3.85
C LYS A 112 -16.25 11.95 3.18
N GLU A 113 -15.24 12.80 3.05
CA GLU A 113 -15.30 14.14 2.44
C GLU A 113 -15.37 14.07 0.90
N LEU A 114 -14.87 12.97 0.31
CA LEU A 114 -14.94 12.65 -1.12
C LEU A 114 -15.99 11.57 -1.41
N ALA A 115 -16.98 11.39 -0.53
CA ALA A 115 -18.07 10.47 -0.77
C ALA A 115 -18.83 10.86 -2.05
N GLY A 116 -19.16 9.88 -2.90
CA GLY A 116 -19.80 10.12 -4.20
C GLY A 116 -18.82 10.48 -5.33
N THR A 117 -17.55 10.75 -5.02
CA THR A 117 -16.53 10.97 -6.04
C THR A 117 -16.12 9.67 -6.70
N GLU A 118 -16.02 9.69 -8.03
CA GLU A 118 -15.55 8.58 -8.85
C GLU A 118 -14.11 8.81 -9.30
N LEU A 119 -13.32 7.73 -9.26
CA LEU A 119 -11.97 7.70 -9.80
C LEU A 119 -12.01 6.90 -11.10
N THR A 120 -11.42 7.44 -12.15
CA THR A 120 -11.29 6.75 -13.43
C THR A 120 -9.83 6.72 -13.85
N ALA A 121 -9.43 5.60 -14.44
CA ALA A 121 -8.14 5.47 -15.10
C ALA A 121 -8.37 5.28 -16.59
N SER A 122 -7.61 6.00 -17.42
CA SER A 122 -7.49 5.69 -18.84
C SER A 122 -6.03 5.41 -19.19
N ARG A 123 -5.84 4.59 -20.23
CA ARG A 123 -4.52 4.30 -20.79
C ARG A 123 -4.38 5.06 -22.09
N THR A 124 -3.28 5.79 -22.24
CA THR A 124 -2.98 6.51 -23.48
C THR A 124 -2.23 5.61 -24.46
N PRO A 125 -2.31 5.87 -25.78
CA PRO A 125 -1.50 5.17 -26.79
C PRO A 125 0.01 5.25 -26.51
N GLU A 126 0.47 6.31 -25.86
CA GLU A 126 1.85 6.57 -25.46
C GLU A 126 2.24 5.82 -24.18
N ARG A 127 1.48 4.80 -23.78
CA ARG A 127 1.81 3.92 -22.65
C ARG A 127 1.83 4.67 -21.30
N ARG A 128 0.92 5.63 -21.12
CA ARG A 128 0.74 6.35 -19.86
C ARG A 128 -0.58 5.96 -19.21
N VAL A 129 -0.61 5.93 -17.88
CA VAL A 129 -1.86 5.92 -17.11
C VAL A 129 -2.22 7.34 -16.75
N SER A 130 -3.42 7.74 -17.12
CA SER A 130 -4.05 8.99 -16.70
C SER A 130 -5.06 8.67 -15.60
N ILE A 131 -4.95 9.35 -14.47
CA ILE A 131 -5.95 9.27 -13.41
C ILE A 131 -6.77 10.55 -13.43
N ALA A 132 -8.08 10.37 -13.59
CA ALA A 132 -9.05 11.44 -13.50
C ALA A 132 -9.98 11.21 -12.31
N ILE A 133 -10.34 12.30 -11.66
CA ILE A 133 -11.36 12.35 -10.61
C ILE A 133 -12.60 13.05 -11.17
N GLU A 134 -13.77 12.51 -10.88
CA GLU A 134 -15.05 13.16 -11.11
C GLU A 134 -15.75 13.35 -9.78
N THR A 135 -15.78 14.59 -9.31
CA THR A 135 -16.31 14.91 -7.98
C THR A 135 -17.83 14.99 -8.03
N GLN A 136 -18.49 14.41 -7.02
CA GLN A 136 -19.90 14.69 -6.76
C GLN A 136 -20.00 15.30 -5.38
N ASN A 137 -20.39 16.57 -5.31
CA ASN A 137 -20.73 17.25 -4.05
C ASN A 137 -19.56 17.36 -3.04
N SER A 138 -18.41 17.88 -3.49
CA SER A 138 -17.21 18.06 -2.67
C SER A 138 -17.23 19.41 -1.96
N ALA A 139 -18.08 19.56 -0.94
CA ALA A 139 -18.11 20.76 -0.13
C ALA A 139 -16.80 20.91 0.66
N GLY A 140 -15.86 21.71 0.15
CA GLY A 140 -14.75 22.28 0.92
C GLY A 140 -13.44 21.49 1.00
N VAL A 141 -13.23 20.43 0.21
CA VAL A 141 -11.93 19.74 0.13
C VAL A 141 -10.95 20.56 -0.73
N ARG A 142 -9.82 21.02 -0.14
CA ARG A 142 -8.92 21.98 -0.80
C ARG A 142 -7.60 21.41 -1.31
N ALA A 143 -7.10 20.35 -0.69
CA ALA A 143 -5.84 19.72 -1.08
C ALA A 143 -5.83 18.24 -0.68
N VAL A 144 -5.44 17.37 -1.60
CA VAL A 144 -5.24 15.94 -1.36
C VAL A 144 -3.97 15.45 -2.04
N ASP A 145 -3.35 14.45 -1.46
CA ASP A 145 -2.29 13.66 -2.07
C ASP A 145 -2.91 12.47 -2.78
N LEU A 146 -2.55 12.27 -4.05
CA LEU A 146 -2.99 11.14 -4.86
C LEU A 146 -1.94 10.03 -4.79
N PHE A 147 -2.36 8.83 -4.40
CA PHE A 147 -1.57 7.61 -4.49
C PHE A 147 -2.19 6.70 -5.54
N VAL A 148 -1.35 6.12 -6.41
CA VAL A 148 -1.81 5.20 -7.45
C VAL A 148 -1.00 3.92 -7.34
N ALA A 149 -1.69 2.79 -7.29
CA ALA A 149 -1.10 1.46 -7.29
C ALA A 149 -1.56 0.66 -8.50
N ILE A 150 -0.68 -0.23 -8.98
CA ILE A 150 -0.97 -1.20 -10.02
C ILE A 150 -0.86 -2.58 -9.39
N LYS A 151 -1.96 -3.33 -9.43
CA LYS A 151 -2.03 -4.71 -8.97
C LYS A 151 -1.93 -5.65 -10.16
N ARG A 152 -0.91 -6.50 -10.17
CA ARG A 152 -0.73 -7.54 -11.19
C ARG A 152 -1.59 -8.78 -10.88
N PRO A 153 -1.91 -9.62 -11.89
CA PRO A 153 -2.65 -10.87 -11.69
C PRO A 153 -2.04 -11.82 -10.67
N ASN A 154 -0.71 -11.81 -10.53
CA ASN A 154 0.02 -12.60 -9.54
C ASN A 154 -0.08 -12.05 -8.09
N GLY A 155 -0.78 -10.93 -7.89
CA GLY A 155 -0.94 -10.26 -6.59
C GLY A 155 0.18 -9.27 -6.22
N THR A 156 1.22 -9.11 -7.04
CA THR A 156 2.25 -8.09 -6.83
C THR A 156 1.65 -6.70 -7.00
N LEU A 157 2.13 -5.74 -6.19
CA LEU A 157 1.68 -4.35 -6.19
C LEU A 157 2.86 -3.43 -6.41
N TYR A 158 2.67 -2.40 -7.24
CA TYR A 158 3.63 -1.33 -7.45
C TYR A 158 2.93 0.02 -7.36
N PHE A 159 3.56 0.99 -6.72
CA PHE A 159 3.07 2.35 -6.61
C PHE A 159 3.75 3.24 -7.65
N LEU A 160 2.96 4.05 -8.33
CA LEU A 160 3.46 5.08 -9.24
C LEU A 160 3.97 6.30 -8.42
N PRO A 161 4.84 7.16 -9.00
CA PRO A 161 5.42 7.06 -10.34
C PRO A 161 6.62 6.11 -10.46
N GLU A 162 7.27 5.75 -9.36
CA GLU A 162 8.56 5.04 -9.38
C GLU A 162 8.42 3.54 -9.70
N GLY A 163 7.23 2.96 -9.54
CA GLY A 163 7.03 1.52 -9.73
C GLY A 163 7.62 0.69 -8.59
N ASP A 164 7.65 1.21 -7.36
CA ASP A 164 8.19 0.54 -6.17
C ASP A 164 7.05 -0.04 -5.29
N GLU A 165 7.36 -0.92 -4.34
CA GLU A 165 6.41 -1.42 -3.34
C GLU A 165 6.07 -0.37 -2.26
N LEU A 166 6.86 0.70 -2.19
CA LEU A 166 6.65 1.81 -1.26
C LEU A 166 5.71 2.87 -1.85
N PRO A 167 4.66 3.27 -1.11
CA PRO A 167 3.71 4.27 -1.57
C PRO A 167 4.34 5.66 -1.50
N ILE A 168 4.38 6.33 -2.65
CA ILE A 168 4.68 7.75 -2.75
C ILE A 168 3.53 8.46 -3.48
N PRO A 169 3.22 9.71 -3.12
CA PRO A 169 2.15 10.43 -3.78
C PRO A 169 2.57 10.77 -5.22
N CYS A 170 1.74 10.38 -6.17
CA CYS A 170 1.88 10.70 -7.59
C CYS A 170 1.57 12.17 -7.88
N ALA A 171 0.71 12.78 -7.06
CA ALA A 171 0.46 14.21 -7.03
C ALA A 171 0.32 14.66 -5.56
N VAL A 172 1.00 15.74 -5.19
CA VAL A 172 1.02 16.28 -3.83
C VAL A 172 0.15 17.52 -3.77
N SER A 173 -0.71 17.61 -2.75
CA SER A 173 -1.60 18.75 -2.48
C SER A 173 -2.43 19.17 -3.70
N ALA A 174 -2.89 18.21 -4.48
CA ALA A 174 -3.76 18.44 -5.62
C ALA A 174 -5.08 19.07 -5.17
N SER A 175 -5.44 20.19 -5.78
CA SER A 175 -6.72 20.85 -5.52
C SER A 175 -7.85 20.09 -6.18
N ILE A 176 -8.84 19.68 -5.39
CA ILE A 176 -10.04 19.04 -5.88
C ILE A 176 -11.04 20.12 -6.29
N PRO A 177 -11.54 20.10 -7.53
CA PRO A 177 -12.47 21.12 -8.00
C PRO A 177 -13.82 20.96 -7.31
N GLU A 178 -14.51 22.08 -7.09
CA GLU A 178 -15.88 22.09 -6.60
C GLU A 178 -16.84 21.56 -7.69
N ASP A 179 -17.76 20.69 -7.26
CA ASP A 179 -18.98 20.21 -7.94
C ASP A 179 -18.89 19.79 -9.42
N ASN A 180 -19.06 18.47 -9.67
CA ASN A 180 -19.34 17.86 -10.98
C ASN A 180 -18.33 18.24 -12.08
N GLN A 181 -17.08 18.47 -11.69
CA GLN A 181 -15.99 18.71 -12.62
C GLN A 181 -15.09 17.48 -12.68
N ARG A 182 -14.82 17.05 -13.90
CA ARG A 182 -13.77 16.07 -14.18
C ARG A 182 -12.43 16.79 -14.20
N LEU A 183 -11.50 16.35 -13.36
CA LEU A 183 -10.12 16.83 -13.34
C LEU A 183 -9.17 15.66 -13.61
N VAL A 184 -8.31 15.81 -14.62
CA VAL A 184 -7.15 14.93 -14.80
C VAL A 184 -6.10 15.37 -13.80
N ILE A 185 -5.76 14.51 -12.84
CA ILE A 185 -4.84 14.86 -11.75
C ILE A 185 -3.39 14.65 -12.18
N GLY A 186 -3.15 13.66 -13.02
CA GLY A 186 -1.84 13.44 -13.58
C GLY A 186 -1.81 12.30 -14.57
N GLU A 187 -0.66 12.23 -15.24
CA GLU A 187 -0.33 11.17 -16.16
C GLU A 187 1.07 10.67 -15.87
N TRP A 188 1.23 9.36 -15.78
CA TRP A 188 2.51 8.75 -15.46
C TRP A 188 2.86 7.71 -16.52
N PRO A 189 4.14 7.61 -16.91
CA PRO A 189 4.58 6.52 -17.77
C PRO A 189 4.34 5.20 -17.05
N LEU A 190 3.89 4.19 -17.78
CA LEU A 190 3.94 2.82 -17.32
C LEU A 190 5.21 2.15 -17.87
N GLU A 191 5.87 1.36 -17.03
CA GLU A 191 6.93 0.48 -17.51
C GLU A 191 6.37 -0.56 -18.50
N GLU A 192 7.21 -0.98 -19.46
CA GLU A 192 6.81 -1.88 -20.55
C GLU A 192 6.17 -3.18 -20.06
N GLU A 193 6.64 -3.71 -18.93
CA GLU A 193 6.12 -4.92 -18.29
C GLU A 193 4.74 -4.69 -17.62
N ALA A 194 4.48 -3.50 -17.08
CA ALA A 194 3.19 -3.17 -16.47
C ALA A 194 2.07 -2.95 -17.51
N LEU A 195 2.41 -2.83 -18.79
CA LEU A 195 1.47 -2.64 -19.89
C LEU A 195 1.09 -3.94 -20.59
N ALA A 196 1.96 -4.94 -20.53
CA ALA A 196 1.85 -6.17 -21.31
C ALA A 196 0.81 -7.14 -20.77
N ASP A 197 0.53 -7.11 -19.46
CA ASP A 197 -0.38 -8.06 -18.83
C ASP A 197 -1.85 -7.59 -18.89
N GLU A 198 -2.63 -8.26 -19.74
CA GLU A 198 -4.08 -8.29 -19.62
C GLU A 198 -4.45 -8.80 -18.22
N GLY A 199 -5.04 -7.92 -17.39
CA GLY A 199 -5.41 -8.24 -16.01
C GLY A 199 -4.77 -7.37 -14.93
N ASN A 200 -3.90 -6.41 -15.30
CA ASN A 200 -3.44 -5.40 -14.34
C ASN A 200 -4.59 -4.46 -13.93
N GLU A 201 -4.86 -4.39 -12.63
CA GLU A 201 -5.85 -3.49 -12.05
C GLU A 201 -5.16 -2.21 -11.56
N VAL A 202 -5.75 -1.05 -11.86
CA VAL A 202 -5.31 0.23 -11.30
C VAL A 202 -6.14 0.49 -10.05
N TRP A 203 -5.48 0.94 -8.99
CA TRP A 203 -6.05 1.29 -7.69
C TRP A 203 -5.59 2.69 -7.32
N ALA A 204 -6.40 3.47 -6.61
CA ALA A 204 -6.01 4.81 -6.20
C ALA A 204 -6.57 5.22 -4.83
N ALA A 205 -5.85 6.10 -4.14
CA ALA A 205 -6.25 6.70 -2.87
C ALA A 205 -6.07 8.22 -2.95
N PHE A 206 -6.99 8.95 -2.32
CA PHE A 206 -6.74 10.31 -1.88
C PHE A 206 -6.58 10.34 -0.38
N LEU A 207 -5.51 10.97 0.07
CA LEU A 207 -5.26 11.25 1.47
C LEU A 207 -5.08 12.75 1.65
N PHE A 208 -5.34 13.27 2.84
CA PHE A 208 -4.91 14.64 3.13
C PHE A 208 -3.38 14.68 3.24
N PRO A 209 -2.72 15.82 2.91
CA PRO A 209 -1.26 15.93 2.94
C PRO A 209 -0.61 15.57 4.29
N GLU A 210 -1.35 15.68 5.38
CA GLU A 210 -0.89 15.34 6.72
C GLU A 210 -1.07 13.85 7.08
N SER A 211 -1.68 13.07 6.19
CA SER A 211 -1.92 11.64 6.40
C SER A 211 -0.65 10.83 6.27
N ASN A 212 -0.60 9.69 6.95
CA ASN A 212 0.53 8.77 6.85
C ASN A 212 0.51 8.01 5.51
N PRO A 213 1.55 8.16 4.65
CA PRO A 213 1.60 7.53 3.34
C PRO A 213 1.72 6.01 3.38
N ASN A 214 2.05 5.40 4.54
CA ASN A 214 2.08 3.95 4.67
C ASN A 214 0.68 3.31 4.74
N VAL A 215 -0.36 4.10 5.03
CA VAL A 215 -1.72 3.59 5.20
C VAL A 215 -2.25 2.90 3.93
N PRO A 216 -2.12 3.47 2.71
CA PRO A 216 -2.47 2.81 1.46
C PRO A 216 -1.76 1.48 1.26
N ALA A 217 -0.46 1.41 1.55
CA ALA A 217 0.30 0.17 1.45
C ALA A 217 -0.18 -0.87 2.45
N ASN A 218 -0.43 -0.49 3.70
CA ASN A 218 -0.96 -1.38 4.72
C ASN A 218 -2.32 -2.00 4.34
N VAL A 219 -3.22 -1.20 3.73
CA VAL A 219 -4.49 -1.70 3.21
C VAL A 219 -4.27 -2.72 2.10
N LEU A 220 -3.46 -2.38 1.10
CA LEU A 220 -3.26 -3.24 -0.05
C LEU A 220 -2.45 -4.51 0.27
N TRP A 221 -1.52 -4.43 1.24
CA TRP A 221 -0.79 -5.58 1.74
C TRP A 221 -1.69 -6.58 2.45
N ALA A 222 -2.74 -6.14 3.15
CA ALA A 222 -3.73 -7.03 3.76
C ALA A 222 -4.59 -7.77 2.72
N ASP A 223 -4.67 -7.24 1.49
CA ASP A 223 -5.39 -7.82 0.36
C ASP A 223 -4.50 -8.74 -0.51
N ARG A 224 -3.18 -8.84 -0.22
CA ARG A 224 -2.31 -9.84 -0.85
C ARG A 224 -2.74 -11.23 -0.38
N VAL A 225 -3.35 -12.02 -1.28
CA VAL A 225 -3.41 -13.48 -1.10
C VAL A 225 -1.98 -13.96 -1.20
N VAL A 226 -1.42 -14.40 -0.07
CA VAL A 226 -0.07 -14.96 -0.04
C VAL A 226 -0.15 -16.33 -0.74
N VAL A 227 0.23 -16.37 -2.02
CA VAL A 227 0.47 -17.61 -2.78
C VAL A 227 1.93 -18.02 -2.63
#